data_AF-A0A9W7EAR0-F1
#
_entry.id   AF-A0A9W7EAR0-F1
#
_cell.length_a   1.000
_cell.length_b   1.000
_cell.length_c   1.000
_cell.angle_alpha   90.00
_cell.angle_beta   90.00
_cell.angle_gamma   90.00
#
_symmetry.space_group_name_H-M   'P 1'
#
loop_
_entity.id
_entity.type
_entity.pdbx_description
1 polymer ?
#
loop_
_entity_poly.entity_id
_entity_poly.type
_entity_poly.pdbx_seq_one_letter_code
_entity_poly.pdbx_strand_id
1 'polypeptide(L)'
;MHECYYLLPTSWLNSWSSFINSESPQPPPRIPLNYFLTLNGDLKPDLKPITHYRAVNSTQYHIFFYLYSADSSPPQIRSTVDLYSPELSNEKVKEYIKSGALKARVEVNRLLIQVREGGGIGGAEKFEREEVEEELFCWCVTRDFIERVIECLFRCGNKSGVKYKQVTEYDDETDEDEEDEEEGYEDEDIECIEEDIEMPTRRNRDK
;
A
#
# COMPACT_ATOMS: atom_id res chain seq x y z
N MET A 1 14.26 -10.08 -4.62
CA MET A 1 12.91 -9.61 -5.01
C MET A 1 12.89 -8.12 -4.80
N HIS A 2 12.59 -7.33 -5.84
CA HIS A 2 12.40 -5.89 -5.65
C HIS A 2 11.10 -5.66 -4.89
N GLU A 3 11.15 -4.85 -3.85
CA GLU A 3 9.98 -4.44 -3.09
C GLU A 3 9.24 -3.36 -3.88
N CYS A 4 7.90 -3.38 -3.85
CA CYS A 4 7.08 -2.28 -4.34
C CYS A 4 6.43 -1.57 -3.16
N TYR A 5 6.21 -0.28 -3.36
CA TYR A 5 5.58 0.59 -2.39
C TYR A 5 4.23 1.05 -2.93
N TYR A 6 3.24 1.04 -2.04
CA TYR A 6 1.95 1.67 -2.26
C TYR A 6 1.97 3.00 -1.53
N LEU A 7 1.57 4.06 -2.21
CA LEU A 7 1.56 5.40 -1.64
C LEU A 7 0.17 5.71 -1.08
N LEU A 8 0.15 6.14 0.19
CA LEU A 8 -1.07 6.49 0.91
C LEU A 8 -1.00 7.94 1.39
N PRO A 9 -2.11 8.69 1.35
CA PRO A 9 -2.14 10.07 1.85
C PRO A 9 -1.80 10.12 3.34
N THR A 10 -0.88 11.01 3.73
CA THR A 10 -0.47 11.19 5.13
C THR A 10 -1.66 11.58 5.99
N SER A 11 -2.56 12.42 5.47
CA SER A 11 -3.79 12.83 6.18
C SER A 11 -4.68 11.64 6.54
N TRP A 12 -4.81 10.66 5.64
CA TRP A 12 -5.57 9.44 5.91
C TRP A 12 -4.89 8.57 6.97
N LEU A 13 -3.57 8.41 6.87
CA LEU A 13 -2.78 7.66 7.85
C LEU A 13 -2.84 8.30 9.25
N ASN A 14 -2.86 9.63 9.34
CA ASN A 14 -3.02 10.34 10.61
C ASN A 14 -4.40 10.08 11.21
N SER A 15 -5.48 10.19 10.41
CA SER A 15 -6.84 9.85 10.86
C SER A 15 -6.95 8.40 11.33
N TRP A 16 -6.33 7.48 10.58
CA TRP A 16 -6.24 6.07 10.98
C TRP A 16 -5.47 5.92 12.31
N SER A 17 -4.33 6.60 12.47
CA SER A 17 -3.53 6.60 13.69
C SER A 17 -4.32 7.12 14.90
N SER A 18 -5.04 8.22 14.76
CA SER A 18 -5.85 8.77 15.85
C SER A 18 -7.02 7.85 16.20
N PHE A 19 -7.62 7.15 15.23
CA PHE A 19 -8.65 6.15 15.51
C PHE A 19 -8.12 4.98 16.33
N ILE A 20 -6.99 4.39 15.92
CA ILE A 20 -6.40 3.23 16.63
C ILE A 20 -5.90 3.62 18.03
N ASN A 21 -5.43 4.85 18.21
CA ASN A 21 -4.96 5.37 19.49
C ASN A 21 -6.13 5.83 20.40
N SER A 22 -7.38 5.66 19.97
CA SER A 22 -8.58 6.14 20.69
C SER A 22 -8.60 7.67 20.91
N GLU A 23 -7.83 8.42 20.13
CA GLU A 23 -7.87 9.89 20.10
C GLU A 23 -9.09 10.38 19.32
N SER A 24 -9.60 9.56 18.39
CA SER A 24 -10.84 9.77 17.65
C SER A 24 -11.76 8.55 17.77
N PRO A 25 -13.05 8.71 18.10
CA PRO A 25 -14.00 7.61 18.10
C PRO A 25 -14.44 7.20 16.70
N GLN A 26 -14.15 8.01 15.68
CA GLN A 26 -14.58 7.76 14.30
C GLN A 26 -13.52 7.00 13.52
N PRO A 27 -13.87 5.88 12.85
CA PRO A 27 -12.95 5.20 11.95
C PRO A 27 -12.58 6.13 10.79
N PRO A 28 -11.38 5.97 10.20
CA PRO A 28 -11.02 6.72 9.01
C PRO A 28 -12.00 6.39 7.87
N PRO A 29 -12.24 7.34 6.94
CA PRO A 29 -13.03 7.08 5.75
C PRO A 29 -12.31 6.08 4.82
N ARG A 30 -12.90 5.79 3.66
CA ARG A 30 -12.22 5.03 2.59
C ARG A 30 -10.89 5.71 2.21
N ILE A 31 -9.92 4.93 1.78
CA ILE A 31 -8.62 5.44 1.32
C ILE A 31 -8.84 6.36 0.10
N PRO A 32 -8.49 7.66 0.17
CA PRO A 32 -8.73 8.59 -0.94
C PRO A 32 -7.56 8.54 -1.93
N LEU A 33 -7.54 7.56 -2.83
CA LEU A 33 -6.47 7.43 -3.83
C LEU A 33 -6.57 8.54 -4.90
N ASN A 34 -7.75 9.16 -5.05
CA ASN A 34 -7.91 10.37 -5.85
C ASN A 34 -7.08 11.56 -5.34
N TYR A 35 -6.57 11.50 -4.11
CA TYR A 35 -5.73 12.54 -3.51
C TYR A 35 -4.53 12.88 -4.38
N PHE A 36 -3.95 11.88 -5.05
CA PHE A 36 -2.77 12.02 -5.90
C PHE A 36 -3.05 12.61 -7.28
N LEU A 37 -4.32 12.66 -7.69
CA LEU A 37 -4.69 12.92 -9.07
C LEU A 37 -5.36 14.29 -9.24
N THR A 38 -5.03 14.97 -10.31
CA THR A 38 -5.76 16.13 -10.82
C THR A 38 -7.13 15.68 -11.35
N LEU A 39 -8.00 16.64 -11.69
CA LEU A 39 -9.30 16.34 -12.31
C LEU A 39 -9.18 15.64 -13.67
N ASN A 40 -8.03 15.80 -14.35
CA ASN A 40 -7.75 15.17 -15.64
C ASN A 40 -7.19 13.75 -15.50
N GLY A 41 -6.90 13.29 -14.28
CA GLY A 41 -6.28 12.00 -14.01
C GLY A 41 -4.75 12.01 -13.97
N ASP A 42 -4.11 13.15 -14.23
CA ASP A 42 -2.66 13.31 -14.09
C ASP A 42 -2.24 13.39 -12.62
N LEU A 43 -0.99 13.05 -12.31
CA LEU A 43 -0.44 13.26 -10.96
C LEU A 43 -0.42 14.75 -10.62
N LYS A 44 -0.86 15.11 -9.41
CA LYS A 44 -0.67 16.46 -8.90
C LYS A 44 0.83 16.75 -8.78
N PRO A 45 1.30 17.94 -9.18
CA PRO A 45 2.70 18.33 -9.01
C PRO A 45 3.02 18.61 -7.53
N ASP A 46 4.31 18.62 -7.20
CA ASP A 46 4.88 19.08 -5.92
C ASP A 46 4.41 18.35 -4.65
N LEU A 47 3.89 17.12 -4.78
CA LEU A 47 3.59 16.26 -3.64
C LEU A 47 4.89 15.70 -3.04
N LYS A 48 5.16 16.10 -1.81
CA LYS A 48 6.34 15.67 -1.04
C LYS A 48 6.08 14.41 -0.19
N PRO A 49 7.02 13.45 -0.14
CA PRO A 49 6.99 12.34 0.81
C PRO A 49 6.89 12.85 2.26
N ILE A 50 6.36 12.00 3.15
CA ILE A 50 6.12 12.25 4.58
C ILE A 50 5.02 13.28 4.84
N THR A 51 5.10 14.43 4.18
CA THR A 51 4.16 15.56 4.32
C THR A 51 2.81 15.22 3.71
N HIS A 52 2.80 14.83 2.43
CA HIS A 52 1.57 14.60 1.68
C HIS A 52 1.21 13.12 1.62
N TYR A 53 2.22 12.26 1.57
CA TYR A 53 2.02 10.82 1.44
C TYR A 53 3.13 10.01 2.11
N ARG A 54 2.84 8.74 2.40
CA ARG A 54 3.82 7.75 2.86
C ARG A 54 3.76 6.48 2.04
N ALA A 55 4.92 5.88 1.86
CA ALA A 55 5.06 4.56 1.27
C ALA A 55 4.77 3.47 2.31
N VAL A 56 3.93 2.51 1.93
CA VAL A 56 3.69 1.28 2.69
C VAL A 56 3.97 0.08 1.81
N ASN A 57 4.33 -1.05 2.42
CA ASN A 57 4.54 -2.27 1.64
C ASN A 57 3.21 -2.84 1.13
N SER A 58 3.29 -3.74 0.14
CA SER A 58 2.11 -4.34 -0.49
C SER A 58 1.17 -5.04 0.51
N THR A 59 1.71 -5.71 1.52
CA THR A 59 0.87 -6.40 2.52
C THR A 59 0.10 -5.41 3.40
N GLN A 60 0.76 -4.37 3.88
CA GLN A 60 0.12 -3.30 4.67
C GLN A 60 -0.99 -2.62 3.88
N TYR A 61 -0.73 -2.25 2.62
CA TYR A 61 -1.74 -1.64 1.75
C TYR A 61 -2.97 -2.53 1.61
N HIS A 62 -2.79 -3.81 1.30
CA HIS A 62 -3.93 -4.71 1.09
C HIS A 62 -4.72 -4.93 2.39
N ILE A 63 -4.07 -4.89 3.56
CA ILE A 63 -4.77 -4.94 4.85
C ILE A 63 -5.62 -3.69 5.05
N PHE A 64 -5.07 -2.49 4.78
CA PHE A 64 -5.86 -1.26 4.83
C PHE A 64 -7.03 -1.29 3.84
N PHE A 65 -6.78 -1.78 2.63
CA PHE A 65 -7.80 -1.94 1.60
C PHE A 65 -8.90 -2.91 2.05
N TYR A 66 -8.54 -4.04 2.67
CA TYR A 66 -9.53 -4.99 3.21
C TYR A 66 -10.38 -4.40 4.33
N LEU A 67 -9.78 -3.58 5.19
CA LEU A 67 -10.46 -3.00 6.35
C LEU A 67 -11.33 -1.79 6.00
N TYR A 68 -10.83 -0.91 5.15
CA TYR A 68 -11.40 0.42 4.92
C TYR A 68 -11.88 0.65 3.49
N SER A 69 -11.56 -0.26 2.57
CA SER A 69 -11.69 -0.06 1.12
C SER A 69 -10.91 1.17 0.63
N ALA A 70 -10.93 1.39 -0.69
CA ALA A 70 -10.46 2.62 -1.30
C ALA A 70 -11.61 3.28 -2.10
N ASP A 71 -11.39 4.51 -2.54
CA ASP A 71 -12.19 5.09 -3.61
C ASP A 71 -11.95 4.35 -4.95
N SER A 72 -12.58 4.81 -6.02
CA SER A 72 -12.49 4.18 -7.34
C SER A 72 -11.20 4.54 -8.10
N SER A 73 -10.28 5.30 -7.50
CA SER A 73 -9.05 5.71 -8.18
C SER A 73 -7.98 4.61 -8.11
N PRO A 74 -7.08 4.53 -9.10
CA PRO A 74 -6.04 3.51 -9.12
C PRO A 74 -5.02 3.76 -7.99
N PRO A 75 -4.51 2.69 -7.35
CA PRO A 75 -3.44 2.82 -6.36
C PRO A 75 -2.16 3.30 -7.03
N GLN A 76 -1.45 4.19 -6.34
CA GLN A 76 -0.15 4.66 -6.76
C GLN A 76 0.92 3.68 -6.28
N ILE A 77 1.45 2.88 -7.21
CA ILE A 77 2.43 1.82 -6.94
C ILE A 77 3.76 2.21 -7.58
N ARG A 78 4.85 2.17 -6.80
CA ARG A 78 6.20 2.57 -7.21
C ARG A 78 7.27 1.58 -6.76
N SER A 79 8.42 1.59 -7.41
CA SER A 79 9.61 0.84 -6.99
C SER A 79 10.35 1.52 -5.85
N THR A 80 10.20 2.84 -5.71
CA THR A 80 10.79 3.66 -4.65
C THR A 80 9.71 4.39 -3.86
N VAL A 81 10.10 5.14 -2.83
CA VAL A 81 9.20 5.98 -2.04
C VAL A 81 8.81 7.28 -2.77
N ASP A 82 9.37 7.54 -3.94
CA ASP A 82 9.07 8.74 -4.72
C ASP A 82 7.86 8.50 -5.64
N LEU A 83 6.84 9.35 -5.53
CA LEU A 83 5.62 9.32 -6.34
C LEU A 83 5.91 9.58 -7.82
N TYR A 84 6.93 10.38 -8.11
CA TYR A 84 7.30 10.76 -9.48
C TYR A 84 8.32 9.80 -10.10
N SER A 85 8.72 8.76 -9.37
CA SER A 85 9.53 7.68 -9.93
C SER A 85 8.81 6.97 -11.08
N PRO A 86 9.55 6.39 -12.05
CA PRO A 86 8.96 5.71 -13.20
C PRO A 86 7.92 4.67 -12.81
N GLU A 87 6.82 4.62 -13.58
CA GLU A 87 5.78 3.64 -13.36
C GLU A 87 6.28 2.21 -13.57
N LEU A 88 5.74 1.29 -12.78
CA LEU A 88 6.02 -0.12 -12.95
C LEU A 88 5.30 -0.66 -14.19
N SER A 89 5.90 -1.65 -14.85
CA SER A 89 5.22 -2.38 -15.92
C SER A 89 3.94 -3.04 -15.41
N ASN A 90 2.92 -3.09 -16.26
CA ASN A 90 1.62 -3.69 -15.94
C ASN A 90 1.73 -5.14 -15.41
N GLU A 91 2.71 -5.90 -15.89
CA GLU A 91 2.98 -7.27 -15.44
C GLU A 91 3.45 -7.31 -13.98
N LYS A 92 4.41 -6.44 -13.62
CA LYS A 92 4.89 -6.30 -12.24
C LYS A 92 3.77 -5.85 -11.31
N VAL A 93 2.96 -4.87 -11.75
CA VAL A 93 1.80 -4.40 -10.97
C VAL A 93 0.85 -5.54 -10.66
N LYS A 94 0.47 -6.34 -11.66
CA LYS A 94 -0.39 -7.51 -11.47
C LYS A 94 0.20 -8.53 -10.51
N GLU A 95 1.49 -8.81 -10.62
CA GLU A 95 2.21 -9.71 -9.72
C GLU A 95 2.16 -9.21 -8.27
N TYR A 96 2.46 -7.93 -8.05
CA TYR A 96 2.49 -7.33 -6.72
C TYR A 96 1.12 -7.22 -6.06
N ILE A 97 0.06 -6.93 -6.83
CA ILE A 97 -1.31 -6.95 -6.35
C ILE A 97 -1.68 -8.36 -5.91
N LYS A 98 -1.44 -9.37 -6.78
CA LYS A 98 -1.77 -10.77 -6.46
C LYS A 98 -1.02 -11.28 -5.23
N SER A 99 0.29 -11.03 -5.17
CA SER A 99 1.16 -11.45 -4.06
C SER A 99 0.80 -10.73 -2.76
N GLY A 100 0.59 -9.42 -2.82
CA GLY A 100 0.18 -8.59 -1.69
C GLY A 100 -1.16 -8.99 -1.10
N ALA A 101 -2.17 -9.11 -1.95
CA ALA A 101 -3.51 -9.52 -1.56
C ALA A 101 -3.51 -10.91 -0.91
N LEU A 102 -2.78 -11.87 -1.47
CA LEU A 102 -2.68 -13.21 -0.88
C LEU A 102 -2.03 -13.18 0.50
N LYS A 103 -0.90 -12.46 0.66
CA LYS A 103 -0.23 -12.31 1.96
C LYS A 103 -1.15 -11.64 2.99
N ALA A 104 -1.84 -10.57 2.60
CA ALA A 104 -2.78 -9.87 3.45
C ALA A 104 -3.95 -10.77 3.88
N ARG A 105 -4.52 -11.56 2.96
CA ARG A 105 -5.59 -12.53 3.29
C ARG A 105 -5.13 -13.58 4.30
N VAL A 106 -3.94 -14.14 4.09
CA VAL A 106 -3.37 -15.13 5.00
C VAL A 106 -3.18 -14.53 6.39
N GLU A 107 -2.65 -13.31 6.46
CA GLU A 107 -2.39 -12.64 7.74
C GLU A 107 -3.68 -12.24 8.46
N VAL A 108 -4.65 -11.67 7.75
CA VAL A 108 -5.98 -11.35 8.28
C VAL A 108 -6.67 -12.60 8.82
N ASN A 109 -6.66 -13.70 8.06
CA ASN A 109 -7.26 -14.96 8.51
C ASN A 109 -6.54 -15.52 9.75
N ARG A 110 -5.22 -15.45 9.79
CA ARG A 110 -4.43 -15.86 10.96
C ARG A 110 -4.86 -15.09 12.21
N LEU A 111 -5.06 -13.79 12.09
CA LEU A 111 -5.46 -12.91 13.19
C LEU A 111 -6.91 -13.11 13.61
N LEU A 112 -7.82 -13.33 12.65
CA LEU A 112 -9.22 -13.66 12.93
C LEU A 112 -9.33 -14.96 13.74
N ILE A 113 -8.54 -15.98 13.38
CA ILE A 113 -8.45 -17.23 14.15
C ILE A 113 -7.98 -16.94 15.58
N GLN A 114 -6.92 -16.16 15.76
CA GLN A 114 -6.41 -15.79 17.09
C GLN A 114 -7.42 -15.02 17.93
N VAL A 115 -8.22 -14.14 17.34
CA VAL A 115 -9.30 -13.42 18.03
C VAL A 115 -10.42 -14.39 18.42
N ARG A 116 -10.86 -15.24 17.49
CA ARG A 116 -11.96 -16.19 17.69
C ARG A 116 -11.64 -17.27 18.72
N GLU A 117 -10.40 -17.74 18.76
CA GLU A 117 -9.92 -18.72 19.73
C GLU A 117 -9.79 -18.14 21.15
N GLY A 118 -10.22 -16.88 21.37
CA GLY A 118 -10.29 -16.30 22.71
C GLY A 118 -8.91 -16.09 23.32
N GLY A 119 -7.88 -15.90 22.50
CA GLY A 119 -6.54 -15.54 22.94
C GLY A 119 -6.47 -14.11 23.47
N GLY A 120 -7.35 -13.73 24.39
CA GLY A 120 -7.29 -12.53 25.22
C GLY A 120 -7.69 -12.93 26.64
N ILE A 121 -7.07 -12.33 27.65
CA ILE A 121 -7.43 -12.51 29.05
C ILE A 121 -8.93 -12.21 29.22
N GLY A 122 -9.77 -13.26 29.25
CA GLY A 122 -11.16 -13.18 29.67
C GLY A 122 -12.22 -13.52 28.61
N GLY A 123 -12.79 -14.72 28.73
CA GLY A 123 -14.23 -14.96 28.56
C GLY A 123 -14.74 -15.26 27.14
N ALA A 124 -14.70 -16.54 26.77
CA ALA A 124 -15.37 -17.07 25.58
C ALA A 124 -16.88 -17.28 25.84
N GLU A 125 -17.75 -16.65 25.04
CA GLU A 125 -19.05 -17.21 24.71
C GLU A 125 -19.02 -17.75 23.27
N LYS A 126 -19.30 -19.04 23.14
CA LYS A 126 -19.31 -19.78 21.87
C LYS A 126 -20.56 -19.40 21.08
N PHE A 127 -20.37 -18.90 19.85
CA PHE A 127 -21.45 -18.81 18.86
C PHE A 127 -21.29 -19.93 17.83
N GLU A 128 -22.33 -20.76 17.70
CA GLU A 128 -22.39 -21.87 16.74
C GLU A 128 -22.48 -21.34 15.30
N ARG A 129 -21.75 -22.01 14.40
CA ARG A 129 -21.47 -21.56 13.03
C ARG A 129 -22.43 -22.26 12.06
N GLU A 130 -23.23 -21.47 11.36
CA GLU A 130 -23.93 -21.89 10.14
C GLU A 130 -23.02 -21.56 8.93
N GLU A 131 -22.86 -22.50 8.00
CA GLU A 131 -22.07 -22.32 6.78
C GLU A 131 -22.79 -21.34 5.86
N VAL A 132 -22.31 -20.09 5.81
CA VAL A 132 -22.80 -19.08 4.87
C VAL A 132 -21.79 -18.96 3.72
N GLU A 133 -22.32 -19.10 2.50
CA GLU A 133 -21.67 -18.83 1.21
C GLU A 133 -20.98 -17.46 1.18
N GLU A 134 -20.01 -17.31 0.28
CA GLU A 134 -19.03 -16.24 0.13
C GLU A 134 -19.54 -14.79 0.21
N GLU A 135 -19.91 -14.33 1.40
CA GLU A 135 -19.80 -12.93 1.81
C GLU A 135 -18.62 -12.84 2.78
N LEU A 136 -17.40 -12.84 2.24
CA LEU A 136 -16.23 -12.34 2.95
C LEU A 136 -16.55 -10.89 3.31
N PHE A 137 -16.93 -10.58 4.56
CA PHE A 137 -16.55 -9.39 5.36
C PHE A 137 -17.51 -9.30 6.57
N CYS A 138 -16.97 -9.56 7.77
CA CYS A 138 -17.72 -9.53 9.02
C CYS A 138 -17.95 -8.09 9.51
N TRP A 139 -19.16 -7.76 9.95
CA TRP A 139 -19.54 -6.51 10.65
C TRP A 139 -18.81 -6.26 11.98
N CYS A 140 -17.82 -7.08 12.34
CA CYS A 140 -17.13 -7.02 13.63
C CYS A 140 -15.61 -6.82 13.42
N VAL A 141 -15.19 -5.82 12.66
CA VAL A 141 -13.83 -5.30 12.78
C VAL A 141 -13.75 -4.63 14.16
N THR A 142 -13.43 -5.41 15.18
CA THR A 142 -13.28 -4.90 16.55
C THR A 142 -11.98 -4.13 16.67
N ARG A 143 -11.93 -3.20 17.63
CA ARG A 143 -10.68 -2.53 18.02
C ARG A 143 -9.56 -3.54 18.26
N ASP A 144 -9.83 -4.59 19.02
CA ASP A 144 -8.88 -5.66 19.33
C ASP A 144 -8.34 -6.35 18.07
N PHE A 145 -9.17 -6.54 17.05
CA PHE A 145 -8.73 -7.10 15.78
C PHE A 145 -7.74 -6.15 15.09
N ILE A 146 -8.05 -4.85 15.01
CA ILE A 146 -7.16 -3.84 14.42
C ILE A 146 -5.85 -3.73 15.22
N GLU A 147 -5.92 -3.70 16.55
CA GLU A 147 -4.74 -3.67 17.41
C GLU A 147 -3.85 -4.88 17.18
N ARG A 148 -4.40 -6.09 17.07
CA ARG A 148 -3.61 -7.31 16.76
C ARG A 148 -3.02 -7.31 15.37
N VAL A 149 -3.76 -6.79 14.37
CA VAL A 149 -3.25 -6.55 13.02
C VAL A 149 -2.02 -5.64 13.09
N ILE A 150 -2.12 -4.54 13.82
CA ILE A 150 -1.01 -3.58 13.97
C ILE A 150 0.14 -4.21 14.74
N GLU A 151 -0.11 -4.86 15.87
CA GLU A 151 0.94 -5.52 16.65
C GLU A 151 1.68 -6.55 15.80
N CYS A 152 0.97 -7.38 15.03
CA CYS A 152 1.63 -8.38 14.20
C CYS A 152 2.38 -7.79 13.02
N LEU A 153 1.85 -6.76 12.36
CA LEU A 153 2.52 -6.11 11.23
C LEU A 153 3.71 -5.25 11.64
N PHE A 154 3.62 -4.56 12.78
CA PHE A 154 4.62 -3.56 13.19
C PHE A 154 5.56 -4.04 14.29
N ARG A 155 5.19 -5.01 15.16
CA ARG A 155 6.12 -5.56 16.18
C ARG A 155 6.94 -6.73 15.67
N CYS A 156 6.44 -7.54 14.74
CA CYS A 156 7.24 -8.64 14.16
C CYS A 156 8.41 -8.16 13.29
N GLY A 157 8.40 -6.89 12.82
CA GLY A 157 9.53 -6.26 12.14
C GLY A 157 10.68 -5.81 13.05
N ASN A 158 10.47 -5.77 14.37
CA ASN A 158 11.45 -5.19 15.32
C ASN A 158 12.49 -6.18 15.87
N LYS A 159 12.52 -7.44 15.41
CA LYS A 159 13.63 -8.34 15.75
C LYS A 159 14.84 -8.18 14.82
N SER A 160 14.72 -7.45 13.71
CA SER A 160 15.86 -7.07 12.87
C SER A 160 15.58 -5.78 12.09
N GLY A 161 16.00 -4.64 12.62
CA GLY A 161 16.72 -3.67 11.78
C GLY A 161 15.99 -2.49 11.14
N VAL A 162 14.71 -2.20 11.40
CA VAL A 162 14.15 -0.87 11.06
C VAL A 162 13.47 -0.27 12.28
N LYS A 163 14.22 0.56 13.03
CA LYS A 163 13.65 1.41 14.07
C LYS A 163 12.76 2.44 13.39
N TYR A 164 11.46 2.19 13.33
CA TYR A 164 10.52 3.30 13.18
C TYR A 164 10.63 4.11 14.45
N LYS A 165 11.30 5.28 14.36
CA LYS A 165 11.31 6.28 15.44
C LYS A 165 9.84 6.55 15.76
N GLN A 166 9.38 6.14 16.94
CA GLN A 166 8.15 6.69 17.49
C GLN A 166 8.35 8.20 17.41
N VAL A 167 7.48 8.88 16.67
CA VAL A 167 7.51 10.34 16.59
C VAL A 167 6.97 10.84 17.92
N THR A 168 7.83 10.85 18.93
CA THR A 168 7.74 11.82 19.99
C THR A 168 8.17 13.14 19.36
N GLU A 169 7.25 14.11 19.42
CA GLU A 169 7.45 15.55 19.26
C GLU A 169 8.91 16.06 19.15
N TYR A 170 9.13 16.88 18.11
CA TYR A 170 10.20 17.87 17.90
C TYR A 170 11.68 17.42 18.02
N ASP A 171 12.40 17.53 16.90
CA ASP A 171 13.63 18.33 16.85
C ASP A 171 13.80 18.83 15.41
N ASP A 172 13.43 20.10 15.25
CA ASP A 172 13.71 20.93 14.10
C ASP A 172 15.11 21.49 14.32
N GLU A 173 16.13 20.74 13.92
CA GLU A 173 17.44 21.33 13.64
C GLU A 173 17.73 21.11 12.16
N THR A 174 17.63 22.24 11.48
CA THR A 174 18.09 22.51 10.13
C THR A 174 19.60 22.43 10.15
N ASP A 175 20.19 21.52 9.38
CA ASP A 175 21.59 21.64 8.97
C ASP A 175 21.61 21.83 7.46
N GLU A 176 22.12 22.99 7.10
CA GLU A 176 22.42 23.47 5.75
C GLU A 176 23.64 22.71 5.19
N ASP A 177 23.71 22.70 3.86
CA ASP A 177 24.93 22.69 3.02
C ASP A 177 25.53 21.37 2.48
N GLU A 178 26.22 21.59 1.36
CA GLU A 178 27.07 20.74 0.51
C GLU A 178 26.34 20.05 -0.67
N GLU A 179 26.15 20.75 -1.80
CA GLU A 179 27.10 20.99 -2.91
C GLU A 179 27.45 19.74 -3.74
N ASP A 180 26.98 19.80 -5.00
CA ASP A 180 27.56 19.35 -6.28
C ASP A 180 28.34 18.03 -6.38
N GLU A 181 27.92 17.18 -7.32
CA GLU A 181 28.83 16.70 -8.38
C GLU A 181 28.01 16.16 -9.58
N GLU A 182 28.21 16.83 -10.72
CA GLU A 182 27.64 16.57 -12.04
C GLU A 182 28.60 15.63 -12.79
N GLU A 183 28.26 14.35 -12.98
CA GLU A 183 29.00 13.45 -13.88
C GLU A 183 28.16 13.14 -15.12
N GLY A 184 28.70 13.57 -16.28
CA GLY A 184 28.15 13.35 -17.60
C GLY A 184 28.29 11.90 -18.06
N TYR A 185 27.27 11.43 -18.79
CA TYR A 185 27.33 10.19 -19.53
C TYR A 185 27.52 10.48 -21.01
N GLU A 186 28.57 9.89 -21.57
CA GLU A 186 28.92 9.93 -22.98
C GLU A 186 27.87 9.17 -23.80
N ASP A 187 27.47 9.77 -24.92
CA ASP A 187 26.58 9.18 -25.92
C ASP A 187 27.23 7.94 -26.54
N GLU A 188 26.65 6.75 -26.31
CA GLU A 188 26.95 5.55 -27.11
C GLU A 188 25.94 5.44 -28.25
N ASP A 189 26.48 5.48 -29.48
CA ASP A 189 25.76 5.34 -30.74
C ASP A 189 24.99 4.00 -30.80
N ILE A 190 23.66 4.07 -30.75
CA ILE A 190 22.76 2.94 -31.01
C ILE A 190 22.64 2.78 -32.53
N GLU A 191 23.35 1.78 -33.08
CA GLU A 191 23.11 1.32 -34.45
C GLU A 191 21.70 0.70 -34.56
N CYS A 192 20.79 1.41 -35.23
CA CYS A 192 19.48 0.91 -35.59
C CYS A 192 19.61 -0.21 -36.63
N ILE A 193 19.38 -1.45 -36.21
CA ILE A 193 19.18 -2.58 -37.12
C ILE A 193 17.77 -2.47 -37.70
N GLU A 194 17.68 -2.09 -38.98
CA GLU A 194 16.46 -2.18 -39.78
C GLU A 194 16.19 -3.65 -40.14
N GLU A 195 15.36 -4.34 -39.35
CA GLU A 195 14.76 -5.61 -39.79
C GLU A 195 13.39 -5.34 -40.42
N ASP A 196 13.32 -5.52 -41.74
CA ASP A 196 12.10 -5.50 -42.55
C ASP A 196 11.15 -6.62 -42.13
N ILE A 197 10.19 -6.30 -41.25
CA ILE A 197 9.10 -7.21 -40.91
C ILE A 197 7.99 -7.06 -41.95
N GLU A 198 7.95 -8.00 -42.91
CA GLU A 198 6.82 -8.18 -43.84
C GLU A 198 5.52 -8.46 -43.06
N MET A 199 4.56 -7.53 -43.15
CA MET A 199 3.23 -7.72 -42.55
C MET A 199 2.34 -8.63 -43.42
N PRO A 200 1.72 -9.68 -42.85
CA PRO A 200 0.77 -10.51 -43.58
C PRO A 200 -0.56 -9.78 -43.79
N THR A 201 -0.92 -9.58 -45.05
CA THR A 201 -2.21 -9.06 -45.50
C THR A 201 -3.38 -9.94 -45.02
N ARG A 202 -4.29 -9.37 -44.23
CA ARG A 202 -5.54 -10.02 -43.84
C ARG A 202 -6.50 -10.08 -45.03
N ARG A 203 -6.86 -11.30 -45.44
CA ARG A 203 -8.00 -11.59 -46.31
C ARG A 203 -9.30 -11.17 -45.63
N ASN A 204 -10.05 -10.28 -46.28
CA ASN A 204 -11.46 -10.07 -45.98
C ASN A 204 -12.24 -11.34 -46.27
N ARG A 205 -13.08 -11.75 -45.32
CA ARG A 205 -14.03 -12.85 -45.48
C ARG A 205 -15.41 -12.22 -45.48
N ASP A 206 -15.98 -12.11 -46.67
CA ASP A 206 -17.40 -11.82 -46.88
C ASP A 206 -18.24 -12.92 -46.23
N LYS A 207 -19.24 -12.51 -45.45
CA LYS A 207 -20.61 -13.06 -45.42
C LYS A 207 -21.48 -12.33 -44.41
#